data_AF-D7M2E0-F1
#
_entry.id   AF-D7M2E0-F1
#
_cell.length_a   1.000
_cell.length_b   1.000
_cell.length_c   1.000
_cell.angle_alpha   90.00
_cell.angle_beta   90.00
_cell.angle_gamma   90.00
#
_symmetry.space_group_name_H-M   'P 1'
#
loop_
_entity.id
_entity.type
_entity.pdbx_description
1 polymer ?
#
loop_
_entity_poly.entity_id
_entity_poly.type
_entity_poly.pdbx_seq_one_letter_code
_entity_poly.pdbx_strand_id
1 'polypeptide(L)'
;MGLGLQQFPVSTQEKLIEFFLRIAGYELNYSMTALVLGEGCVGKSSTVNSLIGEQVVHVSPFQAEGLRPVMVSRTMEGFTINIFDIPGLLEAGYVNHQALELTKGP
;
A
#
# COMPACT_ATOMS: atom_id res chain seq x y z
N MET A 1 -8.00 -11.62 -11.98
CA MET A 1 -8.51 -10.29 -11.58
C MET A 1 -8.86 -10.42 -10.11
N GLY A 2 -8.15 -9.70 -9.24
CA GLY A 2 -8.45 -9.71 -7.81
C GLY A 2 -9.73 -8.95 -7.52
N LEU A 3 -10.52 -9.44 -6.56
CA LEU A 3 -11.77 -8.81 -6.13
C LEU A 3 -11.52 -7.59 -5.23
N GLY A 4 -10.34 -7.48 -4.62
CA GLY A 4 -9.83 -6.24 -4.01
C GLY A 4 -10.78 -5.56 -3.07
N LEU A 5 -10.96 -4.26 -3.28
CA LEU A 5 -11.87 -3.42 -2.50
C LEU A 5 -13.33 -3.93 -2.52
N GLN A 6 -13.72 -4.74 -3.52
CA GLN A 6 -15.07 -5.33 -3.59
C GLN A 6 -15.25 -6.56 -2.69
N GLN A 7 -14.19 -7.10 -2.10
CA GLN A 7 -14.30 -8.24 -1.19
C GLN A 7 -14.61 -7.83 0.25
N PHE A 8 -14.50 -6.54 0.58
CA PHE A 8 -14.85 -6.05 1.91
C PHE A 8 -16.35 -6.22 2.18
N PRO A 9 -16.78 -6.28 3.46
CA PRO A 9 -18.21 -6.19 3.78
C PRO A 9 -18.85 -4.94 3.17
N VAL A 10 -20.12 -5.04 2.75
CA VAL A 10 -20.85 -3.95 2.08
C VAL A 10 -20.76 -2.63 2.86
N SER A 11 -20.92 -2.68 4.18
CA SER A 11 -20.81 -1.49 5.05
C SER A 11 -19.42 -0.84 5.05
N THR A 12 -18.35 -1.62 4.84
CA THR A 12 -17.00 -1.10 4.67
C THR A 12 -16.83 -0.48 3.29
N GLN A 13 -17.37 -1.11 2.24
CA GLN A 13 -17.34 -0.57 0.88
C GLN A 13 -18.04 0.79 0.81
N GLU A 14 -19.24 0.92 1.39
CA GLU A 14 -19.99 2.18 1.44
C GLU A 14 -19.18 3.31 2.08
N LYS A 15 -18.53 3.03 3.22
CA LYS A 15 -17.67 4.02 3.89
C LYS A 15 -16.42 4.38 3.10
N LEU A 16 -15.83 3.42 2.39
CA LEU A 16 -14.68 3.69 1.51
C LEU A 16 -15.09 4.58 0.34
N ILE A 17 -16.22 4.28 -0.30
CA ILE A 17 -16.77 5.11 -1.39
C ILE A 17 -17.06 6.51 -0.88
N GLU A 18 -17.74 6.66 0.27
CA GLU A 18 -18.01 7.96 0.89
C GLU A 18 -16.70 8.75 1.12
N PHE A 19 -15.67 8.10 1.68
CA PHE A 19 -14.38 8.71 1.93
C PHE A 19 -13.67 9.15 0.63
N PHE A 20 -13.68 8.30 -0.39
CA PHE A 20 -13.06 8.60 -1.68
C PHE A 20 -13.76 9.74 -2.40
N LEU A 21 -15.10 9.75 -2.41
CA LEU A 21 -15.88 10.85 -2.97
C LEU A 21 -15.62 12.16 -2.24
N ARG A 22 -15.48 12.12 -0.91
CA ARG A 22 -15.14 13.31 -0.12
C ARG A 22 -13.76 13.88 -0.47
N ILE A 23 -12.79 13.03 -0.80
CA ILE A 23 -11.44 13.46 -1.21
C ILE A 23 -11.43 13.95 -2.66
N ALA A 24 -12.04 13.19 -3.58
CA ALA A 24 -12.08 13.53 -5.01
C ALA A 24 -12.91 14.78 -5.31
N GLY A 25 -13.92 15.09 -4.47
CA GLY A 25 -14.84 16.18 -4.71
C GLY A 25 -15.66 15.96 -5.99
N TYR A 26 -15.56 16.89 -6.94
CA TYR A 26 -16.23 16.81 -8.25
C TYR A 26 -15.35 16.24 -9.37
N GLU A 27 -14.10 15.86 -9.07
CA GLU A 27 -13.19 15.35 -10.09
C GLU A 27 -13.40 13.85 -10.35
N LEU A 28 -13.68 13.51 -11.61
CA LEU A 28 -13.67 12.14 -12.09
C LEU A 28 -12.20 11.72 -12.35
N ASN A 29 -11.85 10.49 -12.00
CA ASN A 29 -10.50 9.92 -12.15
C ASN A 29 -9.44 10.50 -11.19
N TYR A 30 -9.83 10.72 -9.94
CA TYR A 30 -8.90 11.14 -8.89
C TYR A 30 -8.00 9.97 -8.44
N SER A 31 -6.74 10.28 -8.10
CA SER A 31 -5.82 9.29 -7.54
C SER A 31 -5.18 9.75 -6.24
N MET A 32 -5.09 8.84 -5.26
CA MET A 32 -4.31 9.03 -4.04
C MET A 32 -3.15 8.05 -4.00
N THR A 33 -1.97 8.57 -3.67
CA THR A 33 -0.76 7.75 -3.51
C THR A 33 -0.32 7.76 -2.05
N ALA A 34 -0.17 6.58 -1.47
CA ALA A 34 0.37 6.36 -0.14
C ALA A 34 1.73 5.66 -0.22
N LEU A 35 2.68 6.11 0.59
CA LEU A 35 4.00 5.49 0.76
C LEU A 35 4.08 4.91 2.18
N VAL A 36 4.32 3.60 2.30
CA VAL A 36 4.38 2.92 3.59
C VAL A 36 5.83 2.74 4.02
N LEU A 37 6.29 3.52 5.00
CA LEU A 37 7.65 3.48 5.54
C LEU A 37 7.66 2.84 6.95
N GLY A 38 8.80 2.31 7.37
CA GLY A 38 9.00 1.79 8.72
C GLY A 38 10.21 0.87 8.82
N GLU A 39 10.40 0.27 10.00
CA GLU A 39 11.43 -0.77 10.20
C GLU A 39 11.06 -2.07 9.47
N GLY A 40 12.02 -3.00 9.39
CA GLY A 40 11.71 -4.36 8.94
C GLY A 40 10.71 -5.05 9.87
N CYS A 41 9.84 -5.88 9.31
CA CYS A 41 8.94 -6.78 10.06
C CYS A 41 7.89 -6.12 10.97
N VAL A 42 7.64 -4.81 10.84
CA VAL A 42 6.58 -4.11 11.59
C VAL A 42 5.17 -4.28 11.00
N GLY A 43 5.03 -5.05 9.92
CA GLY A 43 3.74 -5.35 9.29
C GLY A 43 3.33 -4.44 8.14
N LYS A 44 4.28 -3.78 7.46
CA LYS A 44 4.04 -2.92 6.30
C LYS A 44 3.27 -3.64 5.19
N SER A 45 3.84 -4.70 4.63
CA SER A 45 3.23 -5.50 3.57
C SER A 45 1.88 -6.11 3.98
N SER A 46 1.76 -6.55 5.24
CA SER A 46 0.49 -7.04 5.81
C SER A 46 -0.59 -5.95 5.82
N THR A 47 -0.21 -4.72 6.16
CA THR A 47 -1.11 -3.57 6.15
C THR A 47 -1.52 -3.21 4.74
N VAL A 48 -0.60 -3.25 3.77
CA VAL A 48 -0.92 -3.03 2.34
C VAL A 48 -1.92 -4.05 1.84
N ASN A 49 -1.69 -5.35 2.08
CA ASN A 49 -2.63 -6.41 1.72
C ASN A 49 -4.01 -6.22 2.37
N SER A 50 -4.03 -5.75 3.62
CA SER A 50 -5.26 -5.51 4.37
C SER A 50 -6.03 -4.31 3.86
N LEU A 51 -5.36 -3.24 3.42
CA LEU A 51 -5.99 -2.04 2.84
C LEU A 51 -6.54 -2.32 1.44
N ILE A 52 -5.82 -3.12 0.65
CA ILE A 52 -6.26 -3.50 -0.70
C ILE A 52 -7.35 -4.57 -0.64
N GLY A 53 -7.38 -5.37 0.43
CA GLY A 53 -8.24 -6.53 0.51
C GLY A 53 -7.79 -7.60 -0.48
N GLU A 54 -6.49 -7.84 -0.64
CA GLU A 54 -5.96 -8.91 -1.50
C GLU A 54 -4.55 -9.27 -1.00
N GLN A 55 -4.05 -10.47 -1.32
CA GLN A 55 -2.64 -10.80 -1.13
C GLN A 55 -1.83 -10.29 -2.34
N VAL A 56 -1.49 -9.00 -2.33
CA VAL A 56 -0.82 -8.28 -3.43
C VAL A 56 0.67 -8.13 -3.24
N VAL A 57 1.13 -8.13 -1.99
CA VAL A 57 2.54 -8.11 -1.63
C VAL A 57 2.87 -9.32 -0.75
N HIS A 58 4.07 -9.85 -0.90
CA HIS A 58 4.54 -10.99 -0.13
C HIS A 58 4.75 -10.60 1.34
N VAL A 59 4.30 -11.46 2.27
CA VAL A 59 4.50 -11.30 3.71
C VAL A 59 5.35 -12.48 4.19
N SER A 60 6.45 -12.20 4.87
CA SER A 60 7.32 -13.23 5.46
C SER A 60 7.64 -12.93 6.92
N PRO A 61 7.43 -13.88 7.84
CA PRO A 61 7.80 -13.71 9.25
C PRO A 61 9.30 -13.93 9.53
N PHE A 62 10.06 -14.54 8.61
CA PHE A 62 11.44 -15.01 8.88
C PHE A 62 12.47 -14.61 7.82
N GLN A 63 12.05 -14.02 6.69
CA GLN A 63 12.96 -13.57 5.65
C GLN A 63 13.13 -12.06 5.72
N ALA A 64 14.36 -11.60 5.48
CA ALA A 64 14.61 -10.19 5.21
C ALA A 64 13.69 -9.71 4.08
N GLU A 65 13.15 -8.51 4.23
CA GLU A 65 12.26 -7.93 3.23
C GLU A 65 12.97 -7.83 1.88
N GLY A 66 12.22 -8.00 0.79
CA GLY A 66 12.79 -7.83 -0.55
C GLY A 66 13.32 -6.40 -0.70
N LEU A 67 14.42 -6.21 -1.44
CA LEU A 67 15.10 -4.91 -1.55
C LEU A 67 14.37 -3.89 -2.44
N ARG A 68 13.36 -4.31 -3.23
CA ARG A 68 12.73 -3.43 -4.21
C ARG A 68 11.36 -2.94 -3.74
N PRO A 69 11.08 -1.62 -3.84
CA PRO A 69 9.73 -1.10 -3.69
C PRO A 69 8.73 -1.79 -4.64
N VAL A 70 7.52 -2.03 -4.15
CA VAL A 70 6.39 -2.57 -4.91
C VAL A 70 5.26 -1.56 -4.88
N MET A 71 4.80 -1.13 -6.05
CA MET A 71 3.59 -0.31 -6.17
C MET A 71 2.38 -1.21 -6.46
N VAL A 72 1.35 -1.11 -5.62
CA VAL A 72 0.04 -1.71 -5.87
C VAL A 72 -0.94 -0.60 -6.23
N SER A 73 -1.70 -0.80 -7.31
CA SER A 73 -2.74 0.14 -7.74
C SER A 73 -4.09 -0.56 -7.87
N ARG A 74 -5.14 0.03 -7.32
CA ARG A 74 -6.54 -0.43 -7.49
C ARG A 74 -7.46 0.77 -7.67
N THR A 75 -8.51 0.58 -8.46
CA THR A 75 -9.52 1.61 -8.74
C THR A 75 -10.89 1.12 -8.31
N MET A 76 -11.66 1.99 -7.65
CA MET A 76 -13.06 1.77 -7.29
C MET A 76 -13.85 3.07 -7.55
N GLU A 77 -14.97 2.97 -8.28
CA GLU A 77 -15.83 4.13 -8.62
C GLU A 77 -15.06 5.33 -9.19
N GLY A 78 -14.06 5.07 -10.05
CA GLY A 78 -13.23 6.12 -10.65
C GLY A 78 -12.19 6.74 -9.72
N PHE A 79 -12.08 6.28 -8.47
CA PHE A 79 -11.01 6.66 -7.55
C PHE A 79 -9.89 5.63 -7.55
N THR A 80 -8.64 6.05 -7.77
CA THR A 80 -7.48 5.15 -7.81
C THR A 80 -6.63 5.30 -6.55
N ILE A 81 -6.39 4.21 -5.84
CA ILE A 81 -5.41 4.14 -4.75
C ILE A 81 -4.14 3.49 -5.26
N ASN A 82 -3.02 4.18 -5.10
CA ASN A 82 -1.68 3.64 -5.28
C ASN A 82 -1.01 3.50 -3.91
N ILE A 83 -0.48 2.33 -3.58
CA ILE A 83 0.27 2.10 -2.35
C ILE A 83 1.64 1.57 -2.69
N PHE A 84 2.68 2.26 -2.26
CA PHE A 84 4.06 1.78 -2.32
C PHE A 84 4.39 1.07 -1.03
N ASP A 85 4.59 -0.24 -1.12
CA ASP A 85 5.26 -1.02 -0.08
C ASP A 85 6.76 -1.01 -0.35
N ILE A 86 7.55 -0.65 0.65
CA ILE A 86 9.00 -0.50 0.50
C ILE A 86 9.72 -1.34 1.56
N PRO A 87 10.99 -1.69 1.31
CA PRO A 87 11.80 -2.38 2.30
C PRO A 87 12.02 -1.52 3.56
N GLY A 88 12.19 -2.18 4.69
CA GLY A 88 12.45 -1.56 5.98
C GLY A 88 13.66 -0.64 5.92
N LEU A 89 13.50 0.58 6.46
CA LEU A 89 14.57 1.57 6.51
C LEU A 89 15.60 1.30 7.62
N LEU A 90 15.25 0.41 8.56
CA LEU A 90 16.11 -0.01 9.67
C LEU A 90 16.24 -1.53 9.63
N GLU A 91 17.49 -2.00 9.75
CA GLU A 91 17.85 -3.41 9.81
C GLU A 91 18.88 -3.64 10.93
N ALA A 92 18.58 -4.54 11.86
CA ALA A 92 19.43 -4.87 13.01
C ALA A 92 19.91 -3.64 13.83
N GLY A 93 19.09 -2.59 13.91
CA GLY A 93 19.40 -1.36 14.66
C GLY A 93 20.18 -0.29 13.90
N TYR A 94 20.44 -0.49 12.60
CA TYR A 94 21.12 0.48 11.73
C TYR A 94 20.24 0.91 10.56
N VAL A 95 20.51 2.11 10.03
CA VAL A 95 19.86 2.59 8.81
C VAL A 95 20.29 1.72 7.63
N ASN A 96 19.31 1.14 6.94
CA ASN A 96 19.52 0.46 5.69
C ASN A 96 19.63 1.52 4.58
N HIS A 97 20.85 1.99 4.34
CA HIS A 97 21.13 3.01 3.33
C HIS A 97 20.80 2.54 1.91
N GLN A 98 20.90 1.24 1.61
CA GLN A 98 20.53 0.71 0.30
C GLN A 98 19.02 0.83 0.07
N ALA A 99 18.20 0.46 1.06
CA ALA A 99 16.76 0.65 1.00
C ALA A 99 16.41 2.14 0.84
N LEU A 100 17.09 3.03 1.56
CA LEU A 100 16.88 4.46 1.45
C LEU A 100 17.23 5.02 0.07
N GLU A 101 18.35 4.62 -0.53
CA GLU A 101 18.70 5.04 -1.89
C GLU A 101 17.68 4.54 -2.92
N LEU A 102 17.12 3.34 -2.74
CA LEU A 102 16.08 2.81 -3.63
C LEU A 102 14.72 3.54 -3.50
N THR A 103 14.51 4.31 -2.44
CA THR A 103 13.33 5.19 -2.29
C THR A 103 13.52 6.57 -2.92
N LYS A 104 14.77 6.98 -3.16
CA LYS A 104 15.06 8.18 -3.94
C LYS A 104 14.82 7.79 -5.40
N GLY A 105 13.85 8.42 -6.04
CA GLY A 105 13.59 8.20 -7.46
C GLY A 105 14.85 8.46 -8.32
N PRO A 106 14.79 8.17 -9.63
CA PRO A 106 15.85 8.59 -10.55
C PRO A 106 16.12 10.10 -10.48
#